data_AF-A0A1I8A2L7-F1
#
_entry.id   AF-A0A1I8A2L7-F1
#
_cell.length_a   1.000
_cell.length_b   1.000
_cell.length_c   1.000
_cell.angle_alpha   90.00
_cell.angle_beta   90.00
_cell.angle_gamma   90.00
#
_symmetry.space_group_name_H-M   'P 1'
#
loop_
_entity.id
_entity.type
_entity.pdbx_description
1 polymer ?
#
loop_
_entity_poly.entity_id
_entity_poly.type
_entity_poly.pdbx_seq_one_letter_code
_entity_poly.pdbx_strand_id
1 'polypeptide(L)'
;MASSALLLVLCFSAAMALDVPSDGVGKKVFDSLPGEIQTFLKNLSVEDGKLLQSLSGELKGKSLDDVIAAVKPKSEELANKLKEMANGLATKIGALPEDGQKFMANLLSSVEGVTDPQALSEAVKKVAASAKNLPKDVQDKITKDFPSLKELLN
;
A
#
# COMPACT_ATOMS: atom_id res chain seq x y z
N MET A 1 -0.20 -16.48 -1.43
CA MET A 1 0.92 -15.78 -2.10
C MET A 1 0.67 -14.29 -1.91
N ALA A 2 1.32 -13.68 -0.91
CA ALA A 2 1.13 -12.26 -0.60
C ALA A 2 1.92 -11.45 -1.63
N SER A 3 1.20 -10.71 -2.48
CA SER A 3 1.73 -10.03 -3.67
C SER A 3 2.71 -8.91 -3.30
N SER A 4 3.78 -8.77 -4.11
CA SER A 4 4.86 -7.78 -4.08
C SER A 4 4.41 -6.31 -4.21
N ALA A 5 3.11 -6.07 -4.28
CA ALA A 5 2.45 -4.79 -4.53
C ALA A 5 2.71 -3.69 -3.51
N LEU A 6 3.04 -4.04 -2.26
CA LEU A 6 3.07 -3.06 -1.16
C LEU A 6 4.31 -2.13 -1.17
N LEU A 7 5.30 -2.46 -1.99
CA LEU A 7 6.66 -1.97 -1.79
C LEU A 7 7.01 -0.63 -2.44
N LEU A 8 6.14 -0.10 -3.30
CA LEU A 8 6.46 1.10 -4.07
C LEU A 8 5.78 2.37 -3.58
N VAL A 9 4.73 2.23 -2.76
CA VAL A 9 4.27 3.35 -1.92
C VAL A 9 5.42 3.84 -1.01
N LEU A 10 6.33 2.93 -0.63
CA LEU A 10 7.54 3.24 0.14
C LEU A 10 8.57 4.10 -0.59
N CYS A 11 8.65 4.03 -1.92
CA CYS A 11 9.66 4.81 -2.66
C CYS A 11 9.22 6.27 -2.87
N PHE A 12 7.93 6.57 -2.76
CA PHE A 12 7.43 7.93 -2.91
C PHE A 12 7.87 8.87 -1.75
N SER A 13 7.97 8.35 -0.53
CA SER A 13 8.43 9.15 0.64
C SER A 13 9.95 9.31 0.69
N ALA A 14 10.71 8.41 0.06
CA ALA A 14 12.17 8.49 0.01
C ALA A 14 12.68 9.61 -0.90
N ALA A 15 11.96 9.93 -1.98
CA ALA A 15 12.33 11.03 -2.89
C ALA A 15 11.96 12.42 -2.34
N MET A 16 11.02 12.48 -1.37
CA MET A 16 10.47 13.72 -0.79
C MET A 16 10.83 13.88 0.69
N ALA A 17 12.02 13.44 1.13
CA ALA A 17 12.55 13.72 2.47
C ALA A 17 11.49 13.73 3.62
N LEU A 18 10.76 12.62 3.79
CA LEU A 18 9.94 12.30 4.98
C LEU A 18 8.71 13.14 5.34
N ASP A 19 8.38 14.20 4.61
CA ASP A 19 7.09 14.85 4.85
C ASP A 19 5.97 14.14 4.10
N VAL A 20 5.00 13.64 4.86
CA VAL A 20 3.73 13.14 4.31
C VAL A 20 3.12 14.28 3.49
N PRO A 21 2.72 14.04 2.22
CA PRO A 21 2.17 15.09 1.39
C PRO A 21 1.00 15.83 2.07
N SER A 22 1.15 17.14 2.22
CA SER A 22 0.19 18.01 2.92
C SER A 22 -0.84 18.64 1.98
N ASP A 23 -0.57 18.68 0.67
CA ASP A 23 -1.49 19.15 -0.36
C ASP A 23 -1.32 18.43 -1.72
N GLY A 24 -2.13 18.84 -2.69
CA GLY A 24 -2.02 18.40 -4.09
C GLY A 24 -2.36 16.93 -4.35
N VAL A 25 -1.82 16.41 -5.46
CA VAL A 25 -2.07 15.03 -5.93
C VAL A 25 -1.45 14.00 -4.98
N GLY A 26 -0.26 14.30 -4.43
CA GLY A 26 0.42 13.43 -3.46
C GLY A 26 -0.42 13.18 -2.22
N LYS A 27 -1.09 14.22 -1.68
CA LYS A 27 -1.99 14.07 -0.54
C LYS A 27 -3.20 13.21 -0.86
N LYS A 28 -3.84 13.43 -2.02
CA LYS A 28 -5.00 12.61 -2.45
C LYS A 28 -4.63 11.14 -2.59
N VAL A 29 -3.45 10.85 -3.15
CA VAL A 29 -2.93 9.49 -3.24
C VAL A 29 -2.69 8.91 -1.85
N PHE A 30 -2.03 9.67 -0.96
CA PHE A 30 -1.78 9.23 0.42
C PHE A 30 -3.07 8.94 1.20
N ASP A 31 -4.05 9.85 1.14
CA ASP A 31 -5.33 9.73 1.86
C ASP A 31 -6.16 8.53 1.35
N SER A 32 -5.95 8.12 0.08
CA SER A 32 -6.59 6.96 -0.53
C SER A 32 -5.94 5.63 -0.16
N LEU A 33 -4.78 5.62 0.52
CA LEU A 33 -4.12 4.39 0.95
C LEU A 33 -4.86 3.74 2.13
N PRO A 34 -4.85 2.41 2.28
CA PRO A 34 -5.25 1.74 3.51
C PRO A 34 -4.55 2.32 4.75
N GLY A 35 -5.26 2.36 5.89
CA GLY A 35 -4.77 2.98 7.12
C GLY A 35 -3.47 2.37 7.66
N GLU A 36 -3.25 1.08 7.41
CA GLU A 36 -2.00 0.37 7.75
C GLU A 36 -0.80 0.97 7.01
N ILE A 37 -0.96 1.26 5.71
CA ILE A 37 0.09 1.86 4.89
C ILE A 37 0.31 3.31 5.31
N GLN A 38 -0.76 4.07 5.56
CA GLN A 38 -0.65 5.44 6.05
C GLN A 38 0.10 5.51 7.39
N THR A 39 -0.21 4.60 8.32
CA THR A 39 0.41 4.51 9.64
C THR A 39 1.88 4.17 9.51
N PHE A 40 2.20 3.18 8.68
CA PHE A 40 3.57 2.79 8.41
C PHE A 40 4.40 3.95 7.85
N LEU A 41 3.90 4.65 6.81
CA LEU A 41 4.57 5.81 6.23
C LEU A 41 4.79 6.96 7.23
N LYS A 42 3.81 7.23 8.10
CA LYS A 42 3.91 8.26 9.17
C LYS A 42 4.94 7.89 10.24
N ASN A 43 5.20 6.60 10.44
CA ASN A 43 6.12 6.09 11.45
C ASN A 43 7.52 5.77 10.91
N LEU A 44 7.78 6.06 9.63
CA LEU A 44 9.12 5.93 9.05
C LEU A 44 10.02 7.04 9.59
N SER A 45 11.18 6.65 10.10
CA SER A 45 12.24 7.60 10.44
C SER A 45 13.04 8.00 9.20
N VAL A 46 13.82 9.08 9.32
CA VAL A 46 14.69 9.55 8.24
C VAL A 46 15.66 8.46 7.77
N GLU A 47 16.14 7.68 8.73
CA GLU A 47 17.06 6.58 8.52
C GLU A 47 16.36 5.40 7.82
N ASP A 48 15.11 5.10 8.17
CA ASP A 48 14.31 4.08 7.50
C ASP A 48 14.13 4.42 6.02
N GLY A 49 13.79 5.68 5.71
CA GLY A 49 13.64 6.16 4.33
C GLY A 49 14.94 6.04 3.52
N LYS A 50 16.08 6.44 4.10
CA LYS A 50 17.41 6.30 3.46
C LYS A 50 17.79 4.84 3.24
N LEU A 51 17.50 3.97 4.21
CA LEU A 51 17.77 2.54 4.09
C LEU A 51 16.96 1.94 2.93
N LEU A 52 15.65 2.18 2.87
CA LEU A 52 14.79 1.72 1.79
C LEU A 52 15.23 2.27 0.43
N GLN A 53 15.64 3.53 0.38
CA GLN A 53 16.19 4.14 -0.85
C GLN A 53 17.45 3.42 -1.31
N SER A 54 18.38 3.14 -0.39
CA SER A 54 19.64 2.44 -0.70
C SER A 54 19.42 1.02 -1.20
N LEU A 55 18.33 0.38 -0.76
CA LEU A 55 17.95 -0.98 -1.16
C LEU A 55 17.01 -1.00 -2.37
N SER A 56 16.45 0.13 -2.81
CA SER A 56 15.39 0.19 -3.82
C SER A 56 15.69 -0.61 -5.11
N GLY A 57 16.95 -0.62 -5.58
CA GLY A 57 17.38 -1.42 -6.72
C GLY A 57 17.34 -2.94 -6.46
N GLU A 58 17.71 -3.36 -5.24
CA GLU A 58 17.66 -4.76 -4.80
C GLU A 58 16.21 -5.21 -4.51
N LEU A 59 15.39 -4.31 -3.98
CA LEU A 59 14.01 -4.60 -3.61
C LEU A 59 13.04 -4.61 -4.80
N LYS A 60 13.45 -4.09 -5.95
CA LYS A 60 12.59 -3.98 -7.14
C LYS A 60 12.12 -5.37 -7.60
N GLY A 61 10.80 -5.56 -7.65
CA GLY A 61 10.17 -6.80 -8.08
C GLY A 61 10.26 -7.96 -7.08
N LYS A 62 10.78 -7.71 -5.87
CA LYS A 62 10.79 -8.70 -4.79
C LYS A 62 9.45 -8.77 -4.08
N SER A 63 9.12 -9.95 -3.57
CA SER A 63 7.97 -10.12 -2.68
C SER A 63 8.17 -9.36 -1.38
N LEU A 64 7.06 -9.04 -0.70
CA LEU A 64 7.13 -8.37 0.60
C LEU A 64 7.92 -9.19 1.63
N ASP A 65 7.81 -10.52 1.59
CA ASP A 65 8.60 -11.42 2.46
C ASP A 65 10.09 -11.34 2.16
N ASP A 66 10.47 -11.32 0.88
CA ASP A 66 11.87 -11.15 0.46
C ASP A 66 12.42 -9.78 0.87
N VAL A 67 11.58 -8.75 0.85
CA VAL A 67 11.97 -7.41 1.29
C VAL A 67 12.16 -7.34 2.78
N ILE A 68 11.24 -7.91 3.56
CA ILE A 68 11.41 -8.01 5.01
C ILE A 68 12.71 -8.76 5.32
N ALA A 69 13.01 -9.84 4.60
CA ALA A 69 14.24 -10.60 4.75
C ALA A 69 15.50 -9.78 4.39
N ALA A 70 15.45 -8.95 3.34
CA ALA A 70 16.56 -8.10 2.93
C ALA A 70 16.79 -6.89 3.88
N VAL A 71 15.72 -6.36 4.46
CA VAL A 71 15.76 -5.22 5.39
C VAL A 71 16.20 -5.65 6.80
N LYS A 72 15.73 -6.80 7.28
CA LYS A 72 15.99 -7.30 8.65
C LYS A 72 17.45 -7.26 9.11
N PRO A 73 18.46 -7.68 8.32
CA PRO A 73 19.86 -7.63 8.76
C PRO A 73 20.42 -6.20 8.87
N LYS A 74 19.74 -5.19 8.30
CA LYS A 74 20.17 -3.78 8.30
C LYS A 74 19.36 -2.94 9.29
N SER A 75 18.09 -3.28 9.50
CA SER A 75 17.23 -2.70 10.52
C SER A 75 16.14 -3.69 10.91
N GLU A 76 16.27 -4.28 12.10
CA GLU A 76 15.24 -5.15 12.66
C GLU A 76 13.95 -4.38 12.95
N GLU A 77 14.07 -3.12 13.40
CA GLU A 77 12.93 -2.24 13.64
C GLU A 77 12.11 -2.02 12.37
N LEU A 78 12.77 -1.66 11.26
CA LEU A 78 12.07 -1.42 9.99
C LEU A 78 11.45 -2.69 9.42
N ALA A 79 12.13 -3.83 9.56
CA ALA A 79 11.57 -5.12 9.17
C ALA A 79 10.32 -5.46 9.98
N ASN A 80 10.29 -5.14 11.28
CA ASN A 80 9.11 -5.32 12.13
C ASN A 80 7.97 -4.38 11.71
N LYS A 81 8.25 -3.10 11.44
CA LYS A 81 7.25 -2.14 10.91
C LYS A 81 6.62 -2.62 9.60
N LEU A 82 7.44 -3.12 8.67
CA LEU A 82 6.98 -3.72 7.41
C LEU A 82 6.07 -4.92 7.65
N LYS A 83 6.47 -5.81 8.57
CA LYS A 83 5.72 -7.01 8.92
C LYS A 83 4.38 -6.67 9.59
N GLU A 84 4.34 -5.68 10.48
CA GLU A 84 3.11 -5.21 11.12
C GLU A 84 2.12 -4.66 10.10
N MET A 85 2.58 -3.80 9.19
CA MET A 85 1.77 -3.28 8.08
C MET A 85 1.23 -4.43 7.22
N ALA A 86 2.10 -5.37 6.83
CA ALA A 86 1.75 -6.53 6.01
C ALA A 86 0.65 -7.37 6.68
N ASN A 87 0.85 -7.71 7.95
CA ASN A 87 -0.08 -8.54 8.72
C ASN A 87 -1.42 -7.85 8.94
N GLY A 88 -1.41 -6.54 9.23
CA GLY A 88 -2.64 -5.76 9.39
C GLY A 88 -3.49 -5.79 8.12
N LEU A 89 -2.86 -5.57 6.96
CA LEU A 89 -3.54 -5.63 5.66
C LEU A 89 -4.04 -7.04 5.35
N ALA A 90 -3.17 -8.06 5.49
CA ALA A 90 -3.54 -9.44 5.20
C ALA A 90 -4.70 -9.91 6.08
N THR A 91 -4.72 -9.50 7.36
CA THR A 91 -5.81 -9.83 8.30
C THR A 91 -7.11 -9.19 7.87
N LYS A 92 -7.11 -7.89 7.55
CA LYS A 92 -8.33 -7.19 7.11
C LYS A 92 -8.84 -7.68 5.77
N ILE A 93 -7.94 -7.91 4.81
CA ILE A 93 -8.31 -8.49 3.51
C ILE A 93 -8.88 -9.88 3.71
N GLY A 94 -8.24 -10.75 4.50
CA GLY A 94 -8.71 -12.11 4.77
C GLY A 94 -10.06 -12.18 5.47
N ALA A 95 -10.47 -11.11 6.17
CA ALA A 95 -11.79 -10.99 6.77
C ALA A 95 -12.89 -10.56 5.78
N LEU A 96 -12.55 -10.16 4.55
CA LEU A 96 -13.52 -9.82 3.52
C LEU A 96 -14.15 -11.09 2.92
N PRO A 97 -15.38 -11.00 2.38
CA PRO A 97 -15.93 -12.01 1.47
C PRO A 97 -15.03 -12.21 0.25
N GLU A 98 -15.16 -13.35 -0.43
CA GLU A 98 -14.29 -13.74 -1.55
C GLU A 98 -14.18 -12.66 -2.65
N ASP A 99 -15.30 -12.05 -3.05
CA ASP A 99 -15.31 -10.98 -4.05
C ASP A 99 -14.56 -9.73 -3.56
N GLY A 100 -14.64 -9.42 -2.26
CA GLY A 100 -13.88 -8.34 -1.65
C GLY A 100 -12.38 -8.65 -1.58
N GLN A 101 -12.00 -9.90 -1.31
CA GLN A 101 -10.61 -10.34 -1.37
C GLN A 101 -10.04 -10.20 -2.78
N LYS A 102 -10.79 -10.67 -3.80
CA LYS A 102 -10.39 -10.54 -5.22
C LYS A 102 -10.25 -9.08 -5.63
N PHE A 103 -11.19 -8.22 -5.23
CA PHE A 103 -11.10 -6.79 -5.48
C PHE A 103 -9.84 -6.18 -4.88
N MET A 104 -9.55 -6.46 -3.60
CA MET A 104 -8.35 -5.95 -2.93
C MET A 104 -7.06 -6.48 -3.55
N ALA A 105 -7.03 -7.75 -3.94
CA ALA A 105 -5.88 -8.34 -4.64
C ALA A 105 -5.64 -7.66 -6.00
N ASN A 106 -6.70 -7.39 -6.76
CA ASN A 106 -6.61 -6.67 -8.03
C ASN A 106 -6.15 -5.22 -7.82
N LEU A 107 -6.65 -4.55 -6.79
CA LEU A 107 -6.26 -3.18 -6.45
C LEU A 107 -4.77 -3.10 -6.13
N LEU A 108 -4.29 -3.98 -5.23
CA LEU A 108 -2.87 -4.05 -4.89
C LEU A 108 -2.01 -4.38 -6.12
N SER A 109 -2.40 -5.38 -6.90
CA SER A 109 -1.63 -5.76 -8.09
C SER A 109 -1.60 -4.66 -9.16
N SER A 110 -2.63 -3.82 -9.27
CA SER A 110 -2.69 -2.74 -10.25
C SER A 110 -1.70 -1.61 -9.97
N VAL A 111 -1.32 -1.42 -8.70
CA VAL A 111 -0.38 -0.38 -8.28
C VAL A 111 1.05 -0.90 -8.15
N GLU A 112 1.25 -2.20 -8.36
CA GLU A 112 2.55 -2.84 -8.34
C GLU A 112 3.44 -2.32 -9.47
N GLY A 113 4.68 -1.93 -9.16
CA GLY A 113 5.62 -1.43 -10.16
C GLY A 113 5.36 0.00 -10.64
N VAL A 114 4.25 0.63 -10.23
CA VAL A 114 3.88 1.97 -10.69
C VAL A 114 4.62 3.04 -9.87
N THR A 115 5.47 3.82 -10.54
CA THR A 115 6.35 4.83 -9.92
C THR A 115 5.96 6.27 -10.22
N ASP A 116 5.10 6.49 -11.22
CA ASP A 116 4.59 7.80 -11.58
C ASP A 116 3.24 8.06 -10.86
N PRO A 117 3.03 9.24 -10.25
CA PRO A 117 1.83 9.50 -9.46
C PRO A 117 0.56 9.62 -10.32
N GLN A 118 0.68 10.05 -11.58
CA GLN A 118 -0.47 10.09 -12.49
C GLN A 118 -0.84 8.66 -12.91
N ALA A 119 0.14 7.86 -13.30
CA ALA A 119 -0.05 6.44 -13.62
C ALA A 119 -0.62 5.65 -12.44
N LEU A 120 -0.19 5.96 -11.21
CA LEU A 120 -0.73 5.38 -9.99
C LEU A 120 -2.20 5.74 -9.81
N SER A 121 -2.54 7.01 -9.98
CA SER A 121 -3.94 7.46 -9.93
C SER A 121 -4.81 6.77 -10.97
N GLU A 122 -4.31 6.60 -12.20
CA GLU A 122 -5.03 5.92 -13.28
C GLU A 122 -5.22 4.43 -13.02
N ALA A 123 -4.19 3.74 -12.54
CA ALA A 123 -4.26 2.33 -12.18
C ALA A 123 -5.31 2.08 -11.09
N VAL A 124 -5.29 2.90 -10.04
CA VAL A 124 -6.28 2.85 -8.96
C VAL A 124 -7.68 3.10 -9.50
N LYS A 125 -7.88 4.16 -10.30
CA LYS A 125 -9.20 4.48 -10.91
C LYS A 125 -9.75 3.33 -11.75
N LYS A 126 -8.88 2.64 -12.50
CA LYS A 126 -9.27 1.51 -13.34
C LYS A 126 -9.83 0.35 -12.52
N VAL A 127 -9.20 0.03 -11.39
CA VAL A 127 -9.73 -1.01 -10.50
C VAL A 127 -10.94 -0.52 -9.72
N ALA A 128 -10.92 0.72 -9.23
CA ALA A 128 -12.03 1.35 -8.55
C ALA A 128 -13.34 1.31 -9.36
N ALA A 129 -13.28 1.47 -10.68
CA ALA A 129 -14.45 1.34 -11.55
C ALA A 129 -15.15 -0.03 -11.46
N SER A 130 -14.39 -1.10 -11.17
CA SER A 130 -14.93 -2.45 -10.97
C SER A 130 -15.66 -2.63 -9.64
N ALA A 131 -15.49 -1.72 -8.68
CA ALA A 131 -16.15 -1.76 -7.39
C ALA A 131 -17.68 -1.74 -7.51
N LYS A 132 -18.20 -1.07 -8.56
CA LYS A 132 -19.63 -0.99 -8.86
C LYS A 132 -20.26 -2.35 -9.17
N ASN A 133 -19.44 -3.32 -9.56
CA ASN A 133 -19.88 -4.68 -9.85
C ASN A 133 -19.88 -5.58 -8.61
N LEU A 134 -19.35 -5.11 -7.47
CA LEU A 134 -19.37 -5.86 -6.22
C LEU A 134 -20.77 -5.85 -5.61
N PRO A 135 -21.18 -6.94 -4.93
CA PRO A 135 -22.39 -6.94 -4.11
C PRO A 135 -22.37 -5.80 -3.07
N LYS A 136 -23.53 -5.25 -2.75
CA LYS A 136 -23.64 -4.08 -1.86
C LYS A 136 -23.08 -4.35 -0.46
N ASP A 137 -23.34 -5.53 0.08
CA ASP A 137 -22.81 -6.01 1.35
C ASP A 137 -21.27 -6.14 1.33
N VAL A 138 -20.69 -6.53 0.19
CA VAL A 138 -19.24 -6.56 0.00
C VAL A 138 -18.67 -5.13 -0.03
N GLN A 139 -19.30 -4.20 -0.76
CA GLN A 139 -18.89 -2.78 -0.75
C GLN A 139 -18.96 -2.17 0.66
N ASP A 140 -20.02 -2.48 1.41
CA ASP A 140 -20.20 -2.01 2.79
C ASP A 140 -19.15 -2.59 3.74
N LYS A 141 -18.79 -3.87 3.58
CA LYS A 141 -17.70 -4.47 4.33
C LYS A 141 -16.36 -3.81 4.01
N ILE A 142 -16.04 -3.59 2.73
CA ILE A 142 -14.79 -2.95 2.32
C ILE A 142 -14.70 -1.53 2.87
N THR A 143 -15.75 -0.71 2.72
CA THR A 143 -15.77 0.66 3.26
C THR A 143 -15.68 0.71 4.78
N LYS A 144 -16.21 -0.30 5.48
CA LYS A 144 -16.09 -0.43 6.93
C LYS A 144 -14.67 -0.78 7.37
N ASP A 145 -14.05 -1.78 6.74
CA ASP A 145 -12.73 -2.29 7.13
C ASP A 145 -11.58 -1.41 6.59
N PHE A 146 -11.83 -0.71 5.47
CA PHE A 146 -10.93 0.22 4.79
C PHE A 146 -11.62 1.56 4.47
N PRO A 147 -11.87 2.41 5.49
CA PRO A 147 -12.60 3.68 5.30
C PRO A 147 -11.97 4.64 4.29
N SER A 148 -10.64 4.62 4.15
CA SER A 148 -9.92 5.45 3.16
C SER A 148 -10.25 5.10 1.71
N LEU A 149 -10.74 3.88 1.44
CA LEU A 149 -11.16 3.47 0.10
C LEU A 149 -12.57 3.95 -0.25
N LYS A 150 -13.29 4.58 0.68
CA LYS A 150 -14.68 5.02 0.45
C LYS A 150 -14.81 5.96 -0.75
N GLU A 151 -13.86 6.87 -0.94
CA GLU A 151 -13.87 7.78 -2.10
C GLU A 151 -13.60 7.05 -3.43
N LEU A 152 -12.91 5.90 -3.39
CA LEU A 152 -12.68 5.07 -4.57
C LEU A 152 -13.89 4.21 -4.93
N LEU A 153 -14.76 3.92 -3.97
CA LEU A 153 -15.89 3.00 -4.13
C LEU A 153 -17.20 3.71 -4.49
N ASN A 154 -17.25 5.05 -4.42
CA ASN A 154 -18.41 5.89 -4.78
C ASN A 154 -18.26 6.47 -6.19
#